data_AF-A0A1H4X0P2-F1
#
_entry.id   AF-A0A1H4X0P2-F1
#
_cell.length_a   1.000
_cell.length_b   1.000
_cell.length_c   1.000
_cell.angle_alpha   90.00
_cell.angle_beta   90.00
_cell.angle_gamma   90.00
#
_symmetry.space_group_name_H-M   'P 1'
#
loop_
_entity.id
_entity.type
_entity.pdbx_description
1 polymer ?
#
loop_
_entity_poly.entity_id
_entity_poly.type
_entity_poly.pdbx_seq_one_letter_code
_entity_poly.pdbx_strand_id
1 'polypeptide(L)'
;MIRFAAIIALLLFDTGAALAGSPPKLDVQATCRRAQPLSGAEKSAYQGCLNDETEAQKELIKTWSSFKAGPQSTCVQETKIGGAPSYVELLTCLQLDKQAAEASRENKKQLQMPASQSAPSDGVAPAKPGRIVQPKPPK
;
A
#
# COMPACT_ATOMS: atom_id res chain seq x y z
N MET A 1 25.46 48.18 17.03
CA MET A 1 25.20 47.43 15.77
C MET A 1 24.53 46.09 16.10
N ILE A 2 23.39 46.13 16.80
CA ILE A 2 22.71 44.96 17.38
C ILE A 2 21.30 44.88 16.77
N ARG A 3 21.21 44.92 15.43
CA ARG A 3 19.93 44.89 14.69
C ARG A 3 19.83 43.74 13.69
N PHE A 4 20.62 42.68 13.90
CA PHE A 4 20.56 41.45 13.10
C PHE A 4 20.43 40.17 13.96
N ALA A 5 20.16 40.30 15.27
CA ALA A 5 20.00 39.14 16.15
C ALA A 5 18.53 38.73 16.36
N ALA A 6 17.56 39.54 15.93
CA ALA A 6 16.15 39.33 16.27
C ALA A 6 15.34 38.53 15.21
N ILE A 7 15.92 38.18 14.05
CA ILE A 7 15.18 37.53 12.95
C ILE A 7 15.30 35.98 12.98
N ILE A 8 16.20 35.42 13.80
CA ILE A 8 16.50 33.96 13.78
C ILE A 8 15.63 33.15 14.78
N ALA A 9 14.63 33.75 15.44
CA ALA A 9 13.92 33.10 16.55
C ALA A 9 12.46 32.68 16.26
N LEU A 10 12.01 32.60 15.00
CA LEU A 10 10.62 32.26 14.66
C LEU A 10 10.49 31.15 13.59
N LEU A 11 11.20 30.03 13.77
CA LEU A 11 10.92 28.79 13.03
C LEU A 11 10.77 27.61 14.00
N LEU A 12 9.98 27.79 15.05
CA LEU A 12 9.51 26.69 15.89
C LEU A 12 8.00 26.79 15.96
N PHE A 13 7.35 25.65 15.72
CA PHE A 13 5.91 25.40 15.66
C PHE A 13 5.26 25.52 14.28
N ASP A 14 5.32 24.41 13.55
CA ASP A 14 4.07 23.83 13.06
C ASP A 14 4.15 22.30 13.18
N THR A 15 4.07 21.78 14.42
CA THR A 15 3.62 20.40 14.62
C THR A 15 2.11 20.40 14.44
N GLY A 16 1.68 20.51 13.19
CA GLY A 16 0.34 20.15 12.79
C GLY A 16 0.13 18.69 13.14
N ALA A 17 -0.55 18.43 14.26
CA ALA A 17 -1.18 17.16 14.48
C ALA A 17 -2.20 17.00 13.33
N ALA A 18 -1.78 16.33 12.27
CA ALA A 18 -2.68 15.90 11.22
C ALA A 18 -3.64 14.92 11.88
N LEU A 19 -4.75 15.44 12.38
CA LEU A 19 -5.91 14.66 12.77
C LEU A 19 -6.18 13.76 11.56
N ALA A 20 -6.03 12.45 11.76
CA ALA A 20 -6.46 11.48 10.76
C ALA A 20 -7.94 11.77 10.52
N GLY A 21 -8.26 12.47 9.43
CA GLY A 21 -9.63 12.80 9.05
C GLY A 21 -10.42 11.53 8.77
N SER A 22 -11.65 11.63 8.30
CA SER A 22 -12.30 10.45 7.72
C SER A 22 -11.64 10.09 6.39
N PRO A 23 -11.67 8.80 5.97
CA PRO A 23 -11.25 8.44 4.61
C PRO A 23 -12.09 9.21 3.57
N PRO A 24 -11.54 9.46 2.37
CA PRO A 24 -12.26 10.21 1.35
C PRO A 24 -13.51 9.45 0.88
N LYS A 25 -14.49 10.20 0.40
CA LYS A 25 -15.65 9.65 -0.32
C LYS A 25 -15.30 9.60 -1.80
N LEU A 26 -15.05 8.40 -2.31
CA LEU A 26 -14.76 8.16 -3.73
C LEU A 26 -16.03 7.67 -4.43
N ASP A 27 -16.19 8.03 -5.71
CA ASP A 27 -17.30 7.59 -6.53
C ASP A 27 -16.97 6.25 -7.20
N VAL A 28 -17.41 5.16 -6.56
CA VAL A 28 -17.22 3.79 -7.03
C VAL A 28 -17.79 3.56 -8.43
N GLN A 29 -18.89 4.22 -8.79
CA GLN A 29 -19.48 4.06 -10.12
C GLN A 29 -18.59 4.73 -11.18
N ALA A 30 -18.01 5.89 -10.87
CA ALA A 30 -17.04 6.53 -11.74
C ALA A 30 -15.79 5.65 -11.93
N THR A 31 -15.29 5.03 -10.86
CA THR A 31 -14.16 4.09 -10.90
C THR A 31 -14.44 2.90 -11.81
N CYS A 32 -15.61 2.27 -11.64
CA CYS A 32 -15.98 1.04 -12.35
C CYS A 32 -16.52 1.28 -13.77
N ARG A 33 -16.72 2.54 -14.19
CA ARG A 33 -17.32 2.85 -15.49
C ARG A 33 -16.62 2.16 -16.67
N ARG A 34 -15.29 2.02 -16.61
CA ARG A 34 -14.50 1.34 -17.67
C ARG A 34 -14.72 -0.17 -17.74
N ALA A 35 -15.24 -0.78 -16.67
CA ALA A 35 -15.60 -2.19 -16.63
C ALA A 35 -17.02 -2.47 -17.13
N GLN A 36 -17.75 -1.44 -17.59
CA GLN A 36 -19.09 -1.63 -18.14
C GLN A 36 -19.04 -2.43 -19.44
N PRO A 37 -19.94 -3.42 -19.63
CA PRO A 37 -19.98 -4.21 -20.85
C PRO A 37 -20.29 -3.35 -22.08
N LEU A 38 -19.50 -3.50 -23.14
CA LEU A 38 -19.78 -2.88 -24.45
C LEU A 38 -20.94 -3.57 -25.18
N SER A 39 -21.17 -4.86 -24.90
CA SER A 39 -22.31 -5.67 -25.34
C SER A 39 -22.65 -6.69 -24.26
N GLY A 40 -23.89 -7.17 -24.23
CA GLY A 40 -24.54 -7.82 -23.07
C GLY A 40 -23.92 -9.09 -22.47
N ALA A 41 -22.71 -9.50 -22.86
CA ALA A 41 -22.01 -10.68 -22.34
C ALA A 41 -21.16 -10.41 -21.08
N GLU A 42 -20.78 -9.17 -20.76
CA GLU A 42 -19.82 -8.87 -19.67
C GLU A 42 -20.43 -8.12 -18.46
N LYS A 43 -21.64 -8.47 -18.04
CA LYS A 43 -22.17 -7.94 -16.75
C LYS A 43 -21.30 -8.33 -15.54
N SER A 44 -20.45 -9.34 -15.67
CA SER A 44 -19.61 -9.88 -14.59
C SER A 44 -18.48 -8.92 -14.19
N ALA A 45 -17.79 -8.28 -15.12
CA ALA A 45 -16.62 -7.43 -14.82
C ALA A 45 -17.01 -6.16 -14.07
N TYR A 46 -18.07 -5.49 -14.51
CA TYR A 46 -18.60 -4.31 -13.80
C TYR A 46 -19.04 -4.65 -12.38
N GLN A 47 -19.76 -5.77 -12.19
CA GLN A 47 -20.20 -6.19 -10.86
C GLN A 47 -19.03 -6.60 -9.97
N GLY A 48 -18.02 -7.27 -10.53
CA GLY A 48 -16.77 -7.59 -9.82
C GLY A 48 -16.11 -6.32 -9.31
N CYS A 49 -15.92 -5.32 -10.18
CA CYS A 49 -15.36 -4.03 -9.78
C CYS A 49 -16.16 -3.36 -8.65
N LEU A 50 -17.50 -3.31 -8.76
CA LEU A 50 -18.33 -2.72 -7.71
C LEU A 50 -18.13 -3.43 -6.36
N ASN A 51 -18.01 -4.75 -6.38
CA ASN A 51 -17.79 -5.54 -5.16
C ASN A 51 -16.41 -5.24 -4.57
N ASP A 52 -15.34 -5.30 -5.37
CA ASP A 52 -13.97 -5.07 -4.92
C ASP A 52 -13.80 -3.67 -4.32
N GLU A 53 -14.33 -2.65 -4.99
CA GLU A 53 -14.29 -1.26 -4.51
C GLU A 53 -15.09 -1.07 -3.21
N THR A 54 -16.24 -1.75 -3.08
CA THR A 54 -17.07 -1.69 -1.87
C THR A 54 -16.40 -2.41 -0.70
N GLU A 55 -15.77 -3.55 -0.94
CA GLU A 55 -15.02 -4.28 0.08
C GLU A 55 -13.78 -3.50 0.54
N ALA A 56 -13.03 -2.93 -0.40
CA ALA A 56 -11.90 -2.06 -0.09
C ALA A 56 -12.35 -0.81 0.70
N GLN A 57 -13.48 -0.19 0.34
CA GLN A 57 -14.04 0.92 1.11
C GLN A 57 -14.34 0.52 2.56
N LYS A 58 -15.00 -0.64 2.76
CA LYS A 58 -15.33 -1.14 4.11
C LYS A 58 -14.06 -1.38 4.93
N GLU A 59 -13.06 -2.00 4.33
CA GLU A 59 -11.79 -2.28 5.01
C GLU A 59 -11.02 -1.00 5.32
N LEU A 60 -11.00 -0.05 4.39
CA LEU A 60 -10.39 1.25 4.58
C LEU A 60 -11.06 1.99 5.75
N ILE A 61 -12.40 2.00 5.85
CA ILE A 61 -13.11 2.65 6.96
C ILE A 61 -12.70 2.04 8.32
N LYS A 62 -12.57 0.71 8.40
CA LYS A 62 -12.18 0.02 9.65
C LYS A 62 -10.75 0.32 10.05
N THR A 63 -9.85 0.40 9.08
CA THR A 63 -8.40 0.44 9.32
C THR A 63 -7.79 1.83 9.18
N TRP A 64 -8.54 2.82 8.71
CA TRP A 64 -8.04 4.16 8.38
C TRP A 64 -7.17 4.75 9.48
N SER A 65 -7.66 4.78 10.72
CA SER A 65 -6.96 5.35 11.88
C SER A 65 -5.69 4.61 12.29
N SER A 66 -5.46 3.40 11.76
CA SER A 66 -4.21 2.65 11.98
C SER A 66 -3.07 3.11 11.07
N PHE A 67 -3.38 3.80 9.97
CA PHE A 67 -2.39 4.37 9.07
C PHE A 67 -1.95 5.76 9.54
N LYS A 68 -0.70 6.12 9.23
CA LYS A 68 -0.16 7.45 9.57
C LYS A 68 -0.76 8.51 8.66
N ALA A 69 -0.96 9.72 9.20
CA ALA A 69 -1.59 10.82 8.47
C ALA A 69 -0.81 11.28 7.22
N GLY A 70 0.53 11.21 7.23
CA GLY A 70 1.36 11.50 6.06
C GLY A 70 1.03 10.56 4.88
N PRO A 71 1.22 9.23 5.04
CA PRO A 71 0.80 8.22 4.07
C PRO A 71 -0.67 8.31 3.65
N GLN A 72 -1.60 8.60 4.58
CA GLN A 72 -3.00 8.88 4.23
C GLN A 72 -3.10 10.01 3.20
N SER A 73 -2.47 11.15 3.46
CA SER A 73 -2.49 12.27 2.52
C SER A 73 -1.82 11.93 1.19
N THR A 74 -0.66 11.29 1.22
CA THR A 74 0.08 10.92 0.00
C THR A 74 -0.75 9.96 -0.86
N CYS A 75 -1.21 8.84 -0.29
CA CYS A 75 -1.95 7.83 -1.04
C CYS A 75 -3.29 8.36 -1.60
N VAL A 76 -3.97 9.27 -0.89
CA VAL A 76 -5.17 9.93 -1.44
C VAL A 76 -4.84 10.78 -2.67
N GLN A 77 -3.69 11.42 -2.69
CA GLN A 77 -3.27 12.22 -3.85
C GLN A 77 -2.87 11.34 -5.04
N GLU A 78 -2.20 10.20 -4.80
CA GLU A 78 -1.83 9.26 -5.86
C GLU A 78 -3.06 8.75 -6.64
N THR A 79 -4.17 8.44 -5.95
CA THR A 79 -5.40 7.97 -6.61
C THR A 79 -6.01 8.94 -7.64
N LYS A 80 -5.58 10.21 -7.65
CA LYS A 80 -6.09 11.24 -8.57
C LYS A 80 -5.33 11.29 -9.89
N ILE A 81 -4.16 10.64 -9.98
CA ILE A 81 -3.28 10.73 -11.15
C ILE A 81 -3.76 9.79 -12.27
N GLY A 82 -4.32 8.62 -11.94
CA GLY A 82 -4.69 7.54 -12.87
C GLY A 82 -6.11 7.59 -13.46
N GLY A 83 -6.87 8.66 -13.19
CA GLY A 83 -8.27 8.80 -13.62
C GLY A 83 -9.23 8.87 -12.44
N ALA A 84 -10.32 8.09 -12.49
CA ALA A 84 -11.27 8.01 -11.39
C ALA A 84 -10.63 7.30 -10.18
N PRO A 85 -10.61 7.93 -8.99
CA PRO A 85 -10.00 7.35 -7.79
C PRO A 85 -10.56 5.98 -7.40
N SER A 86 -9.72 5.08 -6.89
CA SER A 86 -10.09 3.73 -6.45
C SER A 86 -9.84 3.52 -4.95
N TYR A 87 -10.78 2.89 -4.26
CA TYR A 87 -10.60 2.44 -2.88
C TYR A 87 -9.62 1.28 -2.79
N VAL A 88 -9.58 0.39 -3.79
CA VAL A 88 -8.59 -0.68 -3.88
C VAL A 88 -7.19 -0.09 -3.94
N GLU A 89 -6.97 0.88 -4.84
CA GLU A 89 -5.68 1.55 -4.99
C GLU A 89 -5.25 2.28 -3.70
N LEU A 90 -6.17 3.04 -3.09
CA LEU A 90 -5.90 3.76 -1.84
C LEU A 90 -5.52 2.81 -0.71
N LEU A 91 -6.30 1.73 -0.52
CA LEU A 91 -6.03 0.74 0.52
C LEU A 91 -4.69 0.04 0.30
N THR A 92 -4.40 -0.36 -0.95
CA THR A 92 -3.13 -1.00 -1.31
C THR A 92 -1.95 -0.08 -1.08
N CYS A 93 -2.03 1.20 -1.48
CA CYS A 93 -0.96 2.17 -1.24
C CYS A 93 -0.62 2.28 0.25
N LEU A 94 -1.65 2.39 1.10
CA LEU A 94 -1.50 2.48 2.55
C LEU A 94 -0.90 1.23 3.17
N GLN A 95 -1.32 0.05 2.70
CA GLN A 95 -0.77 -1.23 3.15
C GLN A 95 0.70 -1.37 2.75
N LEU A 96 1.06 -0.98 1.53
CA LEU A 96 2.44 -1.01 1.04
C LEU A 96 3.33 -0.04 1.81
N ASP A 97 2.90 1.19 2.09
CA ASP A 97 3.65 2.13 2.92
C ASP A 97 3.91 1.56 4.32
N LYS A 98 2.87 0.98 4.94
CA LYS A 98 2.99 0.33 6.24
C LYS A 98 4.01 -0.81 6.21
N GLN A 99 3.89 -1.72 5.23
CA GLN A 99 4.80 -2.85 5.06
C GLN A 99 6.24 -2.39 4.79
N ALA A 100 6.44 -1.36 3.96
CA ALA A 100 7.76 -0.80 3.67
C ALA A 100 8.39 -0.18 4.92
N ALA A 101 7.60 0.51 5.74
CA ALA A 101 8.05 1.05 7.02
C ALA A 101 8.47 -0.06 7.99
N GLU A 102 7.69 -1.13 8.10
CA GLU A 102 7.98 -2.30 8.94
C GLU A 102 9.26 -3.00 8.49
N ALA A 103 9.39 -3.29 7.19
CA ALA A 103 10.59 -3.88 6.60
C ALA A 103 11.83 -3.01 6.86
N SER A 104 11.72 -1.69 6.71
CA SER A 104 12.83 -0.76 6.98
C SER A 104 13.28 -0.78 8.44
N ARG A 105 12.34 -0.98 9.39
CA ARG A 105 12.67 -1.09 10.82
C ARG A 105 13.41 -2.39 11.12
N GLU A 106 12.98 -3.50 10.53
CA GLU A 106 13.65 -4.80 10.73
C GLU A 106 15.06 -4.81 10.13
N ASN A 107 15.22 -4.32 8.90
CA ASN A 107 16.54 -4.17 8.28
C ASN A 107 17.49 -3.32 9.15
N LYS A 108 16.99 -2.21 9.71
CA LYS A 108 17.78 -1.36 10.63
C LYS A 108 18.18 -2.10 11.90
N LYS A 109 17.29 -2.90 12.48
CA LYS A 109 17.58 -3.71 13.67
C LYS A 109 18.67 -4.75 13.36
N GLN A 110 18.59 -5.43 12.22
CA GLN A 110 19.61 -6.40 11.80
C GLN A 110 20.98 -5.73 11.62
N LEU A 111 21.03 -4.55 11.01
CA LEU A 111 22.26 -3.77 10.85
C LEU A 111 22.84 -3.27 12.19
N GLN A 112 22.02 -3.18 13.23
CA GLN A 112 22.40 -2.68 14.55
C GLN A 112 22.76 -3.80 15.55
N MET A 113 22.52 -5.07 15.22
CA MET A 113 22.94 -6.19 16.06
C MET A 113 24.46 -6.43 15.92
N PRO A 114 25.20 -6.60 17.03
CA PRO A 114 26.62 -6.95 16.96
C PRO A 114 26.78 -8.33 16.30
N ALA A 115 27.82 -8.47 15.47
CA ALA A 115 28.11 -9.62 14.60
C ALA A 115 28.27 -10.99 15.30
N SER A 116 28.05 -11.06 16.62
CA SER A 116 28.23 -12.27 17.42
C SER A 116 26.97 -13.14 17.55
N GLN A 117 25.81 -12.70 17.04
CA GLN A 117 24.54 -13.46 17.12
C GLN A 117 23.96 -13.89 15.76
N SER A 118 24.68 -13.68 14.65
CA SER A 118 24.30 -14.25 13.36
C SER A 118 24.68 -15.74 13.31
N ALA A 119 23.97 -16.56 14.09
CA ALA A 119 23.89 -17.99 13.79
C ALA A 119 23.05 -18.17 12.52
N PRO A 120 23.35 -19.17 11.66
CA PRO A 120 22.74 -19.28 10.35
C PRO A 120 21.25 -19.61 10.50
N SER A 121 20.40 -18.88 9.79
CA SER A 121 19.07 -19.35 9.45
C SER A 121 19.24 -20.64 8.65
N ASP A 122 18.66 -21.73 9.12
CA ASP A 122 18.64 -23.01 8.43
C ASP A 122 18.27 -22.79 6.96
N GLY A 123 19.27 -22.94 6.08
CA GLY A 123 19.07 -22.89 4.66
C GLY A 123 18.10 -24.01 4.28
N VAL A 124 16.90 -23.64 3.85
CA VAL A 124 16.06 -24.56 3.08
C VAL A 124 16.87 -24.88 1.83
N ALA A 125 17.50 -26.05 1.82
CA ALA A 125 18.23 -26.53 0.66
C ALA A 125 17.28 -26.53 -0.55
N PRO A 126 17.72 -26.09 -1.74
CA PRO A 126 16.88 -26.16 -2.93
C PRO A 126 16.46 -27.61 -3.16
N ALA A 127 15.16 -27.83 -3.34
CA ALA A 127 14.64 -29.13 -3.73
C ALA A 127 15.36 -29.59 -5.02
N LYS A 128 15.96 -30.78 -5.00
CA LYS A 128 16.55 -31.41 -6.19
C LYS A 128 15.48 -31.48 -7.30
N PRO A 129 15.81 -31.14 -8.56
CA PRO A 129 14.90 -31.39 -9.68
C PRO A 129 14.59 -32.89 -9.75
N GLY A 130 13.31 -33.26 -9.62
CA GLY A 130 12.85 -34.62 -9.90
C GLY A 130 13.08 -34.94 -11.37
N ARG A 131 13.57 -36.16 -11.66
CA ARG A 131 13.69 -36.65 -13.04
C ARG A 131 12.29 -36.74 -13.64
N ILE A 132 11.99 -35.91 -14.64
CA ILE A 132 10.76 -36.03 -15.44
C ILE A 132 10.88 -37.33 -16.24
N VAL A 133 10.07 -38.33 -15.90
CA VAL A 133 9.92 -39.55 -16.71
C VAL A 133 8.99 -39.21 -17.87
N GLN A 134 9.55 -39.10 -19.07
CA GLN A 134 8.78 -38.91 -20.30
C GLN A 134 7.93 -40.16 -20.56
N PRO A 135 6.62 -40.04 -20.84
CA PRO A 135 5.80 -41.18 -21.22
C PRO A 135 6.21 -41.70 -22.59
N LYS A 136 6.31 -43.04 -22.71
CA LYS A 136 6.63 -43.74 -23.96
C LYS A 136 5.45 -43.60 -24.94
N PRO A 137 5.68 -43.27 -26.22
CA PRO A 137 4.61 -43.22 -27.21
C PRO A 137 4.03 -44.62 -27.50
N PRO A 138 2.73 -44.73 -27.78
CA PRO A 138 2.11 -45.99 -28.16
C PRO A 138 2.64 -46.49 -29.53
N LYS A 139 2.63 -47.81 -29.71
CA LYS A 139 2.98 -48.48 -30.98
C LYS A 139 1.86 -48.32 -32.00
#